data_AF-A0A924VRL3-F1
#
_entry.id   AF-A0A924VRL3-F1
#
_cell.length_a   1.000
_cell.length_b   1.000
_cell.length_c   1.000
_cell.angle_alpha   90.00
_cell.angle_beta   90.00
_cell.angle_gamma   90.00
#
_symmetry.space_group_name_H-M   'P 1'
#
loop_
_entity.id
_entity.type
_entity.pdbx_description
1 polymer ?
#
loop_
_entity_poly.entity_id
_entity_poly.type
_entity_poly.pdbx_seq_one_letter_code
_entity_poly.pdbx_strand_id
1 'polypeptide(L)'
;MPSSIEEEMGPSKSKNHIGDPGAIDNYETAAADSEFVSVVAVDSGKVIGISLTRRHFHESAEPHLIAVDPIARGRGIGRALIDHVAADLRNDGCMLLSVHTVGPSFENEPYAHTRAFY
;
A
#
# COMPACT_ATOMS: atom_id res chain seq x y z
N MET A 1 -11.94 -4.27 40.23
CA MET A 1 -13.07 -4.98 39.59
C MET A 1 -14.35 -4.56 40.29
N PRO A 2 -15.49 -4.38 39.60
CA PRO A 2 -15.85 -4.85 38.24
C PRO A 2 -15.77 -3.69 37.22
N SER A 3 -15.94 -3.80 35.91
CA SER A 3 -16.29 -4.89 34.99
C SER A 3 -15.95 -4.37 33.58
N SER A 4 -15.31 -5.23 32.79
CA SER A 4 -15.23 -5.31 31.32
C SER A 4 -15.96 -4.25 30.48
N ILE A 5 -15.19 -3.55 29.65
CA ILE A 5 -15.61 -3.21 28.28
C ILE A 5 -14.50 -3.75 27.38
N GLU A 6 -14.55 -5.06 27.11
CA GLU A 6 -13.94 -5.62 25.92
C GLU A 6 -14.85 -5.18 24.77
N GLU A 7 -14.55 -4.01 24.18
CA GLU A 7 -15.11 -3.67 22.89
C GLU A 7 -14.35 -4.52 21.87
N GLU A 8 -14.92 -5.69 21.64
CA GLU A 8 -14.60 -6.60 20.55
C GLU A 8 -14.67 -5.80 19.24
N MET A 9 -13.52 -5.31 18.78
CA MET A 9 -13.35 -4.74 17.45
C MET A 9 -13.56 -5.85 16.43
N GLY A 10 -14.84 -6.15 16.16
CA GLY A 10 -15.27 -7.01 15.08
C GLY A 10 -14.62 -6.57 13.76
N PRO A 11 -14.41 -7.50 12.82
CA PRO A 11 -13.52 -7.32 11.68
C PRO A 11 -13.83 -6.00 10.97
N SER A 12 -12.87 -5.07 11.10
CA SER A 12 -12.92 -3.72 10.56
C SER A 12 -13.43 -3.75 9.12
N LYS A 13 -14.41 -2.89 8.82
CA LYS A 13 -14.96 -2.63 7.48
C LYS A 13 -13.91 -2.11 6.46
N SER A 14 -12.62 -2.13 6.79
CA SER A 14 -11.50 -1.85 5.89
C SER A 14 -11.16 -3.02 4.95
N LYS A 15 -11.66 -4.24 5.19
CA LYS A 15 -11.26 -5.45 4.45
C LYS A 15 -11.71 -5.55 2.98
N ASN A 16 -12.54 -4.64 2.46
CA ASN A 16 -13.17 -4.82 1.14
C ASN A 16 -12.67 -3.89 0.01
N HIS A 17 -11.59 -3.12 0.21
CA HIS A 17 -11.26 -2.04 -0.75
C HIS A 17 -9.83 -2.01 -1.30
N ILE A 18 -8.96 -2.93 -0.87
CA ILE A 18 -7.55 -3.02 -1.31
C ILE A 18 -7.29 -4.46 -1.80
N GLY A 19 -7.34 -4.65 -3.12
CA GLY A 19 -6.88 -5.89 -3.76
C GLY A 19 -7.67 -7.15 -3.40
N ASP A 20 -7.10 -8.29 -3.81
CA ASP A 20 -7.55 -9.63 -3.45
C ASP A 20 -7.58 -9.78 -1.91
N PRO A 21 -8.70 -10.23 -1.29
CA PRO A 21 -8.74 -10.52 0.14
C PRO A 21 -7.62 -11.43 0.63
N GLY A 22 -7.14 -12.36 -0.21
CA GLY A 22 -5.98 -13.20 0.10
C GLY A 22 -4.63 -12.47 0.16
N ALA A 23 -4.54 -11.26 -0.40
CA ALA A 23 -3.34 -10.45 -0.37
C ALA A 23 -3.24 -9.55 0.87
N ILE A 24 -4.33 -9.33 1.60
CA ILE A 24 -4.37 -8.45 2.79
C ILE A 24 -3.41 -8.95 3.86
N ASP A 25 -3.45 -10.25 4.18
CA ASP A 25 -2.56 -10.85 5.19
C ASP A 25 -1.08 -10.71 4.80
N ASN A 26 -0.76 -10.78 3.51
CA ASN A 26 0.58 -10.56 2.99
C ASN A 26 1.02 -9.10 3.18
N TYR A 27 0.13 -8.13 2.94
CA TYR A 27 0.43 -6.72 3.17
C TYR A 27 0.55 -6.37 4.65
N GLU A 28 -0.26 -6.96 5.51
CA GLU A 28 -0.16 -6.78 6.97
C GLU A 28 1.18 -7.32 7.49
N THR A 29 1.56 -8.52 7.03
CA THR A 29 2.87 -9.12 7.36
C THR A 29 4.02 -8.24 6.88
N ALA A 30 3.97 -7.77 5.63
CA ALA A 30 4.98 -6.87 5.08
C ALA A 30 5.05 -5.54 5.83
N ALA A 31 3.93 -4.97 6.26
CA ALA A 31 3.92 -3.71 7.02
C ALA A 31 4.53 -3.84 8.43
N ALA A 32 4.54 -5.05 9.00
CA ALA A 32 5.17 -5.35 10.28
C ALA A 32 6.67 -5.70 10.16
N ASP A 33 7.15 -5.97 8.95
CA ASP A 33 8.53 -6.35 8.67
C ASP A 33 9.40 -5.10 8.47
N SER A 34 10.53 -5.03 9.18
CA SER A 34 11.46 -3.91 9.12
C SER A 34 12.21 -3.79 7.79
N GLU A 35 12.17 -4.83 6.93
CA GLU A 35 12.68 -4.75 5.56
C GLU A 35 11.82 -3.84 4.66
N PHE A 36 10.61 -3.48 5.11
CA PHE A 36 9.72 -2.57 4.41
C PHE A 36 9.64 -1.21 5.10
N VAL A 37 9.61 -0.17 4.27
CA VAL A 37 9.31 1.19 4.70
C VAL A 37 7.86 1.52 4.37
N SER A 38 7.12 1.96 5.38
CA SER A 38 5.74 2.41 5.25
C SER A 38 5.67 3.93 5.16
N VAL A 39 5.08 4.44 4.07
CA VAL A 39 4.72 5.86 3.93
C VAL A 39 3.20 5.98 3.85
N VAL A 40 2.62 6.84 4.68
CA VAL A 40 1.17 7.05 4.74
C VAL A 40 0.79 8.48 4.32
N ALA A 41 -0.29 8.60 3.56
CA ALA A 41 -0.94 9.87 3.29
C ALA A 41 -2.07 10.08 4.30
N VAL A 42 -2.06 11.24 4.98
CA VAL A 42 -3.05 11.59 6.00
C VAL A 42 -3.80 12.85 5.58
N ASP A 43 -5.13 12.81 5.63
CA ASP A 43 -6.00 13.96 5.44
C ASP A 43 -6.95 14.06 6.64
N SER A 44 -6.95 15.22 7.29
CA SER A 44 -7.82 15.49 8.45
C SER A 44 -7.71 14.42 9.56
N GLY A 45 -6.50 13.91 9.81
CA GLY A 45 -6.22 12.88 10.82
C GLY A 45 -6.57 11.44 10.39
N LYS A 46 -7.10 11.24 9.18
CA LYS A 46 -7.40 9.91 8.63
C LYS A 46 -6.33 9.49 7.62
N VAL A 47 -5.86 8.24 7.71
CA VAL A 47 -5.03 7.62 6.66
C VAL A 47 -5.89 7.39 5.42
N ILE A 48 -5.49 8.00 4.30
CA ILE A 48 -6.20 7.93 3.00
C ILE A 48 -5.36 7.28 1.90
N GLY A 49 -4.11 6.92 2.20
CA GLY A 49 -3.28 6.15 1.30
C GLY A 49 -2.03 5.62 2.00
N ILE A 50 -1.42 4.60 1.41
CA ILE A 50 -0.22 3.93 1.91
C ILE A 50 0.66 3.46 0.75
N SER A 51 1.97 3.51 0.95
CA SER A 51 2.97 2.80 0.16
C SER A 51 3.81 1.93 1.07
N LEU A 52 4.01 0.66 0.69
CA LEU A 52 5.01 -0.23 1.27
C LEU A 52 6.12 -0.41 0.25
N THR A 53 7.35 -0.08 0.62
CA THR A 53 8.50 -0.16 -0.30
C THR A 53 9.59 -1.01 0.33
N ARG A 54 10.12 -1.95 -0.46
CA ARG A 54 11.23 -2.82 -0.06
C ARG A 54 12.46 -2.50 -0.89
N ARG A 55 13.62 -2.62 -0.24
CA ARG A 55 14.92 -2.47 -0.88
C ARG A 55 15.66 -3.80 -0.86
N HIS A 56 15.68 -4.47 -2.01
CA HIS A 56 16.39 -5.75 -2.16
C HIS A 56 17.90 -5.55 -2.32
N PHE A 57 18.31 -4.43 -2.92
CA PHE A 57 19.70 -4.04 -3.11
C PHE A 57 19.87 -2.57 -2.83
N HIS A 58 21.10 -2.13 -2.53
CA HIS A 58 21.36 -0.72 -2.29
C HIS A 58 20.92 0.14 -3.49
N GLU A 59 21.13 -0.31 -4.72
CA GLU A 59 20.86 0.50 -5.91
C GLU A 59 19.40 0.45 -6.38
N SER A 60 18.57 -0.46 -5.84
CA SER A 60 17.21 -0.68 -6.36
C SER A 60 16.16 -0.98 -5.29
N ALA A 61 14.97 -0.42 -5.47
CA ALA A 61 13.80 -0.67 -4.62
C ALA A 61 12.55 -0.97 -5.45
N GLU A 62 11.56 -1.57 -4.80
CA GLU A 62 10.24 -1.83 -5.38
C GLU A 62 9.11 -1.44 -4.41
N PRO A 63 8.04 -0.79 -4.91
CA PRO A 63 6.79 -0.71 -4.17
C PRO A 63 6.13 -2.09 -4.16
N HIS A 64 5.93 -2.65 -2.97
CA HIS A 64 5.19 -3.89 -2.77
C HIS A 64 3.67 -3.65 -2.74
N LEU A 65 3.26 -2.49 -2.22
CA LEU A 65 1.88 -2.04 -2.19
C LEU A 65 1.85 -0.53 -2.42
N ILE A 66 0.91 -0.07 -3.24
CA ILE A 66 0.42 1.31 -3.21
C ILE A 66 -1.10 1.25 -3.21
N ALA A 67 -1.71 1.84 -2.19
CA ALA A 67 -3.15 1.87 -2.07
C ALA A 67 -3.63 3.28 -1.70
N VAL A 68 -4.76 3.67 -2.27
CA VAL A 68 -5.46 4.93 -1.96
C VAL A 68 -6.92 4.60 -1.68
N ASP A 69 -7.46 5.20 -0.62
CA ASP A 69 -8.88 5.12 -0.26
C ASP A 69 -9.72 5.43 -1.51
N PRO A 70 -10.67 4.55 -1.92
CA PRO A 70 -11.46 4.73 -3.13
C PRO A 70 -12.09 6.12 -3.28
N ILE A 71 -12.55 6.72 -2.18
CA ILE A 71 -13.24 8.02 -2.18
C ILE A 71 -12.25 9.18 -2.37
N ALA A 72 -10.97 8.95 -2.08
CA ALA A 72 -9.91 9.95 -2.22
C ALA A 72 -9.15 9.84 -3.57
N ARG A 73 -9.44 8.83 -4.41
CA ARG A 73 -8.78 8.64 -5.71
C ARG A 73 -9.03 9.81 -6.67
N GLY A 74 -8.18 9.93 -7.70
CA GLY A 74 -8.24 11.04 -8.67
C GLY A 74 -7.69 12.38 -8.14
N ARG A 75 -7.27 12.46 -6.87
CA ARG A 75 -6.73 13.66 -6.23
C ARG A 75 -5.19 13.76 -6.24
N GLY A 76 -4.50 12.86 -6.94
CA GLY A 76 -3.02 12.84 -7.01
C GLY A 76 -2.31 12.20 -5.80
N ILE A 77 -3.02 11.58 -4.87
CA ILE A 77 -2.41 10.99 -3.63
C ILE A 77 -1.41 9.89 -3.95
N GLY A 78 -1.74 8.96 -4.84
CA GLY A 78 -0.80 7.89 -5.22
C GLY A 78 0.48 8.43 -5.84
N ARG A 79 0.36 9.53 -6.61
CA ARG A 79 1.51 10.24 -7.16
C ARG A 79 2.36 10.87 -6.06
N ALA A 80 1.74 11.56 -5.12
CA ALA A 80 2.43 12.18 -3.99
C ALA A 80 3.17 11.15 -3.12
N LEU A 81 2.57 9.98 -2.87
CA LEU A 81 3.21 8.87 -2.16
C LEU A 81 4.49 8.42 -2.88
N ILE A 82 4.42 8.20 -4.20
CA ILE A 82 5.58 7.73 -4.98
C ILE A 82 6.64 8.80 -5.13
N ASP A 83 6.26 10.07 -5.31
CA ASP A 83 7.23 11.17 -5.39
C ASP A 83 7.99 11.30 -4.06
N HIS A 84 7.31 11.12 -2.91
CA HIS A 84 7.95 11.11 -1.59
C HIS A 84 8.93 9.94 -1.44
N VAL A 85 8.47 8.71 -1.71
CA VAL A 85 9.32 7.50 -1.67
C VAL A 85 10.53 7.64 -2.58
N ALA A 86 10.34 8.12 -3.82
CA ALA A 86 11.43 8.28 -4.78
C ALA A 86 12.43 9.38 -4.35
N ALA A 87 11.98 10.42 -3.66
CA ALA A 87 12.86 11.44 -3.10
C ALA A 87 13.74 10.86 -1.99
N ASP A 88 13.15 10.13 -1.05
CA ASP A 88 13.88 9.49 0.05
C ASP A 88 14.89 8.46 -0.47
N LEU A 89 14.45 7.61 -1.41
CA LEU A 89 15.31 6.63 -2.04
C LEU A 89 16.49 7.27 -2.79
N ARG A 90 16.27 8.36 -3.53
CA ARG A 90 17.37 9.08 -4.20
C ARG A 90 18.36 9.67 -3.20
N ASN A 91 17.85 10.26 -2.12
CA ASN A 91 18.70 10.83 -1.07
C ASN A 91 19.56 9.75 -0.40
N ASP A 92 19.07 8.51 -0.36
CA ASP A 92 19.78 7.35 0.17
C ASP A 92 20.53 6.54 -0.90
N GLY A 93 20.80 7.13 -2.08
CA GLY A 93 21.66 6.54 -3.12
C GLY A 93 21.01 5.49 -4.03
N CYS A 94 19.70 5.28 -3.92
CA CYS A 94 18.98 4.37 -4.81
C CYS A 94 18.91 4.94 -6.24
N MET A 95 19.15 4.09 -7.24
CA MET A 95 19.21 4.46 -8.65
C MET A 95 17.97 4.04 -9.43
N LEU A 96 17.26 2.99 -8.99
CA LEU A 96 16.11 2.42 -9.68
C LEU A 96 14.96 2.14 -8.72
N LEU A 97 13.79 2.69 -9.04
CA LEU A 97 12.51 2.28 -8.46
C LEU A 97 11.68 1.58 -9.54
N SER A 98 11.45 0.28 -9.39
CA SER A 98 10.68 -0.52 -10.34
C SER A 98 9.37 -1.01 -9.74
N VAL A 99 8.32 -1.08 -10.54
CA VAL A 99 7.04 -1.70 -10.16
C VAL A 99 6.73 -2.82 -11.13
N HIS A 100 6.32 -3.96 -10.59
CA HIS A 100 5.84 -5.08 -11.39
C HIS A 100 4.33 -5.16 -11.29
N THR A 101 3.69 -5.09 -12.46
CA THR A 101 2.24 -5.20 -12.61
C THR A 101 1.89 -6.50 -13.31
N VAL A 102 0.76 -7.10 -12.95
CA VAL A 102 0.28 -8.32 -13.61
C VAL A 102 -0.08 -7.98 -15.05
N GLY A 103 0.58 -8.66 -16.00
CA GLY A 103 0.33 -8.48 -17.43
C GLY A 103 -1.09 -8.91 -17.85
N PRO A 104 -1.56 -8.46 -19.02
CA PRO A 104 -2.91 -8.79 -19.52
C PRO A 104 -3.10 -10.28 -19.80
N SER A 105 -2.01 -11.04 -19.97
CA SER A 105 -2.03 -12.48 -20.24
C SER A 105 -2.36 -13.36 -19.03
N PHE A 106 -2.61 -12.76 -17.86
CA PHE A 106 -2.98 -13.48 -16.64
C PHE A 106 -4.38 -13.06 -16.18
N GLU A 107 -5.31 -14.00 -16.21
CA GLU A 107 -6.66 -13.83 -15.67
C GLU A 107 -6.57 -13.72 -14.14
N ASN A 108 -6.84 -12.53 -13.64
CA ASN A 108 -6.93 -12.22 -12.23
C ASN A 108 -8.09 -11.23 -12.07
N GLU A 109 -9.20 -11.71 -11.50
CA GLU A 109 -10.43 -10.93 -11.29
C GLU A 109 -10.18 -9.64 -10.48
N PRO A 110 -9.51 -9.69 -9.31
CA PRO A 110 -9.11 -8.48 -8.58
C PRO A 110 -8.29 -7.49 -9.44
N TYR A 111 -7.43 -7.99 -10.31
CA TYR A 111 -6.61 -7.17 -11.20
C TYR A 111 -7.38 -6.65 -12.42
N ALA A 112 -8.47 -7.31 -12.84
CA ALA A 112 -9.32 -6.86 -13.94
C ALA A 112 -9.95 -5.51 -13.64
N HIS A 113 -10.43 -5.30 -12.40
CA HIS A 113 -10.93 -4.01 -11.93
C HIS A 113 -9.84 -2.92 -11.90
N THR A 114 -8.59 -3.30 -11.64
CA THR A 114 -7.45 -2.38 -11.65
C THR A 114 -7.04 -2.00 -13.08
N ARG A 115 -7.13 -2.92 -14.04
CA ARG A 115 -6.86 -2.66 -15.47
C ARG A 115 -7.87 -1.71 -16.11
N ALA A 116 -9.15 -1.79 -15.73
CA ALA A 116 -10.19 -0.91 -16.28
C ALA A 116 -10.00 0.58 -15.95
N PHE A 117 -9.08 0.90 -15.03
CA PHE A 117 -8.74 2.26 -14.63
C PHE A 117 -7.62 2.91 -15.47
N TYR A 118 -6.79 2.10 -16.15
CA TYR A 118 -5.76 2.56 -17.09
C TYR A 118 -6.32 2.65 -18.51
#